data_AF-A0A9P2M4L8-F1
#
_entry.id   AF-A0A9P2M4L8-F1
#
_cell.length_a   1.000
_cell.length_b   1.000
_cell.length_c   1.000
_cell.angle_alpha   90.00
_cell.angle_beta   90.00
_cell.angle_gamma   90.00
#
_symmetry.space_group_name_H-M   'P 1'
#
loop_
_entity.id
_entity.type
_entity.pdbx_description
1 polymer ?
#
loop_
_entity_poly.entity_id
_entity_poly.type
_entity_poly.pdbx_seq_one_letter_code
_entity_poly.pdbx_strand_id
1 'polypeptide(L)'
;GGAGGFGFGGAGGAGGLGGKAGLIGDGGDGGAGGNGTGAKGGDGGAGGGAILVGNGGNGGNAGSGTPNGSAGTGGAGGLLGKNGMNGLP
;
A
#
# COMPACT_ATOMS: atom_id res chain seq x y z
N GLY A 1 -4.95 4.72 -0.13
CA GLY A 1 -4.41 5.13 -1.43
C GLY A 1 -5.28 4.54 -2.51
N GLY A 2 -5.28 5.14 -3.71
CA GLY A 2 -6.00 4.55 -4.85
C GLY A 2 -5.33 3.28 -5.36
N ALA A 3 -6.10 2.34 -5.91
CA ALA A 3 -5.54 1.15 -6.54
C ALA A 3 -4.75 1.50 -7.81
N GLY A 4 -3.73 0.69 -8.11
CA GLY A 4 -2.97 0.77 -9.34
C GLY A 4 -3.78 0.30 -10.56
N GLY A 5 -3.49 0.88 -11.72
CA GLY A 5 -4.17 0.53 -12.97
C GLY A 5 -3.78 -0.84 -13.51
N PHE A 6 -4.69 -1.48 -14.23
CA PHE A 6 -4.40 -2.72 -14.95
C PHE A 6 -3.50 -2.48 -16.16
N GLY A 7 -2.48 -3.31 -16.36
CA GLY A 7 -1.59 -3.28 -17.52
C GLY A 7 -1.92 -4.38 -18.55
N PHE A 8 -2.46 -3.99 -19.71
CA PHE A 8 -2.69 -4.91 -20.84
C PHE A 8 -1.44 -4.96 -21.73
N GLY A 9 -0.71 -6.07 -21.68
CA GLY A 9 0.59 -6.23 -22.37
C GLY A 9 1.73 -5.39 -21.79
N GLY A 10 1.53 -4.77 -20.62
CA GLY A 10 2.51 -3.96 -19.90
C GLY A 10 2.41 -4.19 -18.40
N ALA A 11 3.35 -3.62 -17.65
CA ALA A 11 3.35 -3.76 -16.20
C ALA A 11 2.08 -3.16 -15.58
N GLY A 12 1.61 -3.77 -14.49
CA GLY A 12 0.54 -3.19 -13.69
C GLY A 12 0.99 -1.89 -13.02
N GLY A 13 0.07 -0.95 -12.85
CA GLY A 13 0.34 0.32 -12.18
C GLY A 13 0.56 0.14 -10.68
N ALA A 14 1.43 0.96 -10.08
CA ALA A 14 1.62 0.94 -8.63
C ALA A 14 0.37 1.44 -7.90
N GLY A 15 0.11 0.87 -6.72
CA GLY A 15 -0.88 1.37 -5.79
C GLY A 15 -0.45 2.68 -5.14
N GLY A 16 -1.40 3.58 -4.93
CA GLY A 16 -1.17 4.88 -4.31
C GLY A 16 -0.86 4.76 -2.81
N LEU A 17 -0.05 5.68 -2.31
CA LEU A 17 0.29 5.73 -0.88
C LEU A 17 -0.93 5.99 0.00
N GLY A 18 -0.86 5.48 1.22
CA GLY A 18 -1.77 5.81 2.30
C GLY A 18 -1.53 7.21 2.86
N GLY A 19 -2.60 7.92 3.20
CA GLY A 19 -2.52 9.27 3.77
C GLY A 19 -1.95 9.27 5.17
N LYS A 20 -1.08 10.23 5.50
CA LYS A 20 -0.60 10.41 6.88
C LYS A 20 -1.70 11.00 7.75
N ALA A 21 -1.80 10.55 8.99
CA ALA A 21 -2.71 11.14 9.96
C ALA A 21 -2.18 12.48 10.51
N GLY A 22 -3.08 13.26 11.11
CA GLY A 22 -2.70 14.38 11.96
C GLY A 22 -2.18 13.93 13.34
N LEU A 23 -2.17 14.83 14.32
CA LEU A 23 -1.78 14.48 15.71
C LEU A 23 -2.65 13.34 16.26
N ILE A 24 -3.94 13.36 15.95
CA ILE A 24 -4.89 12.31 16.30
C ILE A 24 -5.49 11.76 15.00
N GLY A 25 -5.53 10.44 14.88
CA GLY A 25 -6.11 9.72 13.76
C GLY A 25 -5.21 8.58 13.28
N ASP A 26 -5.83 7.60 12.63
CA ASP A 26 -5.11 6.50 12.02
C ASP A 26 -4.53 6.90 10.66
N GLY A 27 -3.39 6.32 10.30
CA GLY A 27 -2.86 6.42 8.95
C GLY A 27 -3.78 5.70 7.97
N GLY A 28 -3.95 6.25 6.77
CA GLY A 28 -4.75 5.62 5.73
C GLY A 28 -4.02 4.43 5.12
N ASP A 29 -4.74 3.40 4.68
CA ASP A 29 -4.15 2.24 4.01
C ASP A 29 -3.53 2.61 2.66
N GLY A 30 -2.50 1.86 2.24
CA GLY A 30 -1.96 1.89 0.89
C GLY A 30 -2.92 1.23 -0.11
N GLY A 31 -2.89 1.68 -1.36
CA GLY A 31 -3.67 1.07 -2.44
C GLY A 31 -3.00 -0.20 -2.96
N ALA A 32 -3.79 -1.17 -3.40
CA ALA A 32 -3.25 -2.37 -4.05
C ALA A 32 -2.56 -2.02 -5.38
N GLY A 33 -1.53 -2.76 -5.75
CA GLY A 33 -0.93 -2.71 -7.08
C GLY A 33 -1.88 -3.30 -8.13
N GLY A 34 -1.81 -2.78 -9.35
CA GLY A 34 -2.61 -3.27 -10.47
C GLY A 34 -2.00 -4.53 -11.08
N ASN A 35 -2.83 -5.37 -11.72
CA ASN A 35 -2.35 -6.59 -12.37
C ASN A 35 -1.68 -6.26 -13.71
N GLY A 36 -0.61 -6.99 -14.05
CA GLY A 36 0.04 -6.94 -15.37
C GLY A 36 -0.09 -8.28 -16.09
N THR A 37 -0.58 -8.30 -17.33
CA THR A 37 -0.65 -9.53 -18.13
C THR A 37 0.58 -9.69 -19.01
N GLY A 38 1.33 -10.78 -18.82
CA GLY A 38 2.59 -11.03 -19.56
C GLY A 38 3.74 -10.11 -19.15
N ALA A 39 3.57 -9.36 -18.06
CA ALA A 39 4.53 -8.42 -17.53
C ALA A 39 4.45 -8.41 -15.99
N LYS A 40 5.35 -7.64 -15.35
CA LYS A 40 5.37 -7.53 -13.89
C LYS A 40 4.08 -6.89 -13.34
N GLY A 41 3.59 -7.40 -12.22
CA GLY A 41 2.50 -6.77 -11.47
C GLY A 41 2.91 -5.45 -10.80
N GLY A 42 1.96 -4.55 -10.58
CA GLY A 42 2.19 -3.28 -9.90
C GLY A 42 2.52 -3.48 -8.43
N ASP A 43 3.39 -2.64 -7.88
CA ASP A 43 3.69 -2.69 -6.45
C ASP A 43 2.51 -2.15 -5.64
N GLY A 44 2.27 -2.71 -4.46
CA GLY A 44 1.34 -2.16 -3.49
C GLY A 44 1.86 -0.86 -2.90
N GLY A 45 0.97 0.10 -2.64
CA GLY A 45 1.31 1.36 -2.00
C GLY A 45 1.63 1.16 -0.52
N ALA A 46 2.58 1.92 0.03
CA ALA A 46 2.83 1.90 1.47
C ALA A 46 1.67 2.53 2.26
N GLY A 47 1.43 2.03 3.47
CA GLY A 47 0.48 2.58 4.42
C GLY A 47 0.90 3.95 4.99
N GLY A 48 -0.10 4.73 5.35
CA GLY A 48 0.04 6.01 6.03
C GLY A 48 0.50 5.83 7.47
N GLY A 49 1.31 6.75 7.98
CA GLY A 49 1.71 6.73 9.39
C GLY A 49 0.79 7.62 10.23
N ALA A 50 0.69 7.31 11.52
CA ALA A 50 0.09 8.16 12.54
C ALA A 50 1.17 8.86 13.38
N ILE A 51 0.79 9.89 14.16
CA ILE A 51 1.75 10.73 14.91
C ILE A 51 1.67 10.49 16.43
N LEU A 52 0.63 10.96 17.11
CA LEU A 52 0.52 10.83 18.58
C LEU A 52 -0.45 9.71 18.95
N VAL A 53 -1.71 9.85 18.56
CA VAL A 53 -2.75 8.85 18.82
C VAL A 53 -3.32 8.33 17.51
N GLY A 54 -3.14 7.03 17.27
CA GLY A 54 -3.67 6.34 16.09
C GLY A 54 -2.72 5.27 15.58
N ASN A 55 -3.26 4.25 14.95
CA ASN A 55 -2.52 3.19 14.29
C ASN A 55 -1.98 3.65 12.92
N GLY A 56 -0.94 2.99 12.45
CA GLY A 56 -0.53 3.12 11.05
C GLY A 56 -1.51 2.38 10.14
N GLY A 57 -1.68 2.88 8.92
CA GLY A 57 -2.45 2.20 7.88
C GLY A 57 -1.69 0.99 7.34
N ASN A 58 -2.40 -0.01 6.86
CA ASN A 58 -1.82 -1.19 6.22
C ASN A 58 -1.22 -0.85 4.86
N GLY A 59 -0.21 -1.59 4.44
CA GLY A 59 0.29 -1.55 3.07
C GLY A 59 -0.68 -2.22 2.10
N GLY A 60 -0.71 -1.74 0.86
CA GLY A 60 -1.48 -2.37 -0.21
C GLY A 60 -0.84 -3.67 -0.68
N ASN A 61 -1.66 -4.61 -1.14
CA ASN A 61 -1.17 -5.85 -1.73
C ASN A 61 -0.48 -5.60 -3.06
N ALA A 62 0.45 -6.47 -3.43
CA ALA A 62 1.01 -6.49 -4.77
C ALA A 62 -0.06 -6.83 -5.82
N GLY A 63 0.11 -6.28 -7.02
CA GLY A 63 -0.62 -6.72 -8.19
C GLY A 63 -0.03 -8.02 -8.74
N SER A 64 -0.87 -8.88 -9.31
CA SER A 64 -0.42 -10.13 -9.92
C SER A 64 0.31 -9.88 -11.25
N GLY A 65 1.34 -10.67 -11.55
CA GLY A 65 2.01 -10.64 -12.85
C GLY A 65 3.12 -11.68 -12.94
N THR A 66 3.99 -11.56 -13.94
CA THR A 66 5.16 -12.41 -14.13
C THR A 66 6.44 -11.57 -14.15
N PRO A 67 7.04 -11.26 -12.98
CA PRO A 67 6.64 -11.64 -11.62
C PRO A 67 5.52 -10.75 -11.02
N ASN A 68 5.02 -11.09 -9.83
CA ASN A 68 4.16 -10.18 -9.06
C ASN A 68 4.86 -8.87 -8.73
N GLY A 69 4.06 -7.88 -8.33
CA GLY A 69 4.57 -6.69 -7.67
C GLY A 69 5.15 -6.99 -6.28
N SER A 70 5.76 -5.98 -5.68
CA SER A 70 6.12 -5.99 -4.27
C SER A 70 4.94 -5.57 -3.41
N ALA A 71 4.79 -6.19 -2.25
CA ALA A 71 3.83 -5.75 -1.24
C ALA A 71 4.20 -4.35 -0.70
N GLY A 72 3.19 -3.53 -0.43
CA GLY A 72 3.36 -2.27 0.28
C GLY A 72 3.71 -2.49 1.74
N THR A 73 4.58 -1.65 2.30
CA THR A 73 4.88 -1.68 3.74
C THR A 73 3.73 -1.10 4.54
N GLY A 74 3.49 -1.63 5.75
CA GLY A 74 2.61 -1.02 6.72
C GLY A 74 3.17 0.32 7.22
N GLY A 75 2.29 1.27 7.51
CA GLY A 75 2.65 2.55 8.10
C GLY A 75 2.99 2.43 9.59
N ALA A 76 3.82 3.34 10.09
CA ALA A 76 4.10 3.41 11.52
C ALA A 76 2.88 3.89 12.31
N GLY A 77 2.63 3.31 13.48
CA GLY A 77 1.68 3.84 14.45
C GLY A 77 2.20 5.14 15.07
N GLY A 78 1.29 5.92 15.65
CA GLY A 78 1.65 7.00 16.53
C GLY A 78 2.25 6.47 17.83
N LEU A 79 2.73 7.36 18.71
CA LEU A 79 3.35 6.98 19.98
C LEU A 79 2.51 6.00 20.82
N LEU A 80 1.17 6.14 20.77
CA LEU A 80 0.22 5.29 21.49
C LEU A 80 -0.48 4.26 20.58
N GLY A 81 -0.04 4.14 19.33
CA GLY A 81 -0.66 3.31 18.30
C GLY A 81 0.21 2.15 17.84
N LYS A 82 -0.42 1.22 17.14
CA LYS A 82 0.25 0.06 16.52
C LYS A 82 0.64 0.40 15.08
N ASN A 83 1.70 -0.25 14.60
CA ASN A 83 2.04 -0.22 13.18
C ASN A 83 0.98 -0.94 12.36
N GLY A 84 0.76 -0.48 11.13
CA GLY A 84 -0.02 -1.20 10.13
C GLY A 84 0.73 -2.45 9.66
N MET A 85 -0.02 -3.39 9.09
CA MET A 85 0.54 -4.61 8.49
C MET A 85 1.06 -4.33 7.09
N ASN A 86 2.07 -5.10 6.67
CA ASN A 86 2.48 -5.12 5.27
C ASN A 86 1.37 -5.76 4.41
N GLY A 87 1.30 -5.34 3.16
CA GLY A 87 0.44 -5.98 2.17
C GLY A 87 0.90 -7.40 1.84
N LEU A 88 0.06 -8.11 1.13
CA LEU A 88 0.35 -9.45 0.64
C LEU A 88 1.13 -9.40 -0.68
N PRO A 89 1.95 -10.45 -0.98
CA PRO A 89 2.66 -10.59 -2.25
C PRO A 89 1.76 -10.88 -3.46
#